data_AF-R5CQR2-F1
#
_entry.id   AF-R5CQR2-F1
#
_cell.length_a   1.000
_cell.length_b   1.000
_cell.length_c   1.000
_cell.angle_alpha   90.00
_cell.angle_beta   90.00
_cell.angle_gamma   90.00
#
_symmetry.space_group_name_H-M   'P 1'
#
loop_
_entity.id
_entity.type
_entity.pdbx_description
1 polymer ?
#
loop_
_entity_poly.entity_id
_entity_poly.type
_entity_poly.pdbx_seq_one_letter_code
_entity_poly.pdbx_strand_id
1 'polypeptide(L)'
;MNERKIKEIERLIGKFFDGETTLREEQRLYEFFARRSVPARLQGYREVFAGFASMQAGEPRRLKLRRVLMRVAAAAAVVLIVVSAVVAYAGYREDRHLARLYGGSYVIENGHRIDDLSEIKDDIEKALDDAGRIERRISSANVADNAEQEVLNSIDDPSERRRISEMLND
;
A
#
# COMPACT_ATOMS: atom_id res chain seq x y z
N MET A 1 65.09 -3.93 -9.78
CA MET A 1 63.96 -4.45 -10.58
C MET A 1 64.49 -5.51 -11.53
N ASN A 2 63.83 -6.67 -11.64
CA ASN A 2 64.35 -7.79 -12.45
C ASN A 2 64.23 -7.51 -13.95
N GLU A 3 65.24 -7.86 -14.74
CA GLU A 3 65.27 -7.64 -16.20
C GLU A 3 64.05 -8.22 -16.93
N ARG A 4 63.55 -9.38 -16.49
CA ARG A 4 62.34 -10.00 -17.05
C ARG A 4 61.13 -9.08 -17.02
N LYS A 5 60.93 -8.35 -15.92
CA LYS A 5 59.81 -7.41 -15.78
C LYS A 5 59.97 -6.19 -16.68
N ILE A 6 61.20 -5.76 -16.94
CA ILE A 6 61.45 -4.60 -17.80
C ILE A 6 61.22 -4.97 -19.28
N LYS A 7 61.62 -6.17 -19.70
CA LYS A 7 61.29 -6.71 -21.04
C LYS A 7 59.79 -6.89 -21.24
N GLU A 8 59.06 -7.30 -20.20
CA GLU A 8 57.59 -7.42 -20.25
C GLU A 8 56.92 -6.05 -20.48
N ILE A 9 57.39 -5.01 -19.80
CA ILE A 9 56.89 -3.64 -19.98
C ILE A 9 57.24 -3.11 -21.38
N GLU A 10 58.44 -3.36 -21.90
CA GLU A 10 58.81 -2.97 -23.27
C GLU A 10 57.91 -3.61 -24.33
N ARG A 11 57.61 -4.91 -24.17
CA ARG A 11 56.66 -5.60 -25.05
C ARG A 11 55.28 -4.97 -24.99
N LEU A 12 54.82 -4.61 -23.79
CA LEU A 12 53.52 -3.95 -23.59
C LEU A 12 53.49 -2.53 -24.19
N ILE A 13 54.60 -1.80 -24.14
CA ILE A 13 54.73 -0.48 -24.76
C ILE A 13 54.60 -0.60 -26.28
N GLY A 14 55.27 -1.58 -26.91
CA GLY A 14 55.12 -1.84 -28.34
C GLY A 14 53.67 -2.13 -28.70
N LYS A 15 53.06 -3.09 -28.00
CA LYS A 15 51.65 -3.47 -28.17
C LYS A 15 50.68 -2.28 -28.01
N PHE A 16 51.00 -1.34 -27.11
CA PHE A 16 50.20 -0.13 -26.87
C PHE A 16 50.26 0.82 -28.08
N PHE A 17 51.46 1.04 -28.63
CA PHE A 17 51.62 1.86 -29.84
C PHE A 17 51.00 1.21 -31.08
N ASP A 18 50.97 -0.12 -31.12
CA ASP A 18 50.29 -0.89 -32.17
C ASP A 18 48.76 -0.94 -31.99
N GLY A 19 48.23 -0.46 -30.86
CA GLY A 19 46.79 -0.45 -30.58
C GLY A 19 46.19 -1.81 -30.21
N GLU A 20 47.02 -2.78 -29.84
CA GLU A 20 46.60 -4.16 -29.53
C GLU A 20 46.46 -4.41 -28.01
N THR A 21 46.63 -3.40 -27.17
CA THR A 21 46.50 -3.54 -25.71
C THR A 21 45.06 -3.73 -25.27
N THR A 22 44.89 -4.59 -24.26
CA THR A 22 43.63 -4.67 -23.50
C THR A 22 43.63 -3.62 -22.39
N LEU A 23 42.44 -3.24 -21.90
CA LEU A 23 42.29 -2.29 -20.80
C LEU A 23 43.10 -2.66 -19.54
N ARG A 24 43.22 -3.97 -19.23
CA ARG A 24 44.03 -4.44 -18.10
C ARG A 24 45.53 -4.25 -18.32
N GLU A 25 46.00 -4.42 -19.56
CA GLU A 25 47.40 -4.21 -19.93
C GLU A 25 47.75 -2.71 -19.89
N GLU A 26 46.86 -1.84 -20.35
CA GLU A 26 47.02 -0.38 -20.27
C GLU A 26 47.07 0.11 -18.83
N GLN A 27 46.17 -0.37 -17.97
CA GLN A 27 46.17 -0.05 -16.55
C GLN A 27 47.51 -0.43 -15.89
N ARG A 28 48.08 -1.56 -16.29
CA ARG A 28 49.40 -2.00 -15.81
C ARG A 28 50.53 -1.10 -16.29
N LEU A 29 50.44 -0.53 -17.50
CA LEU A 29 51.39 0.48 -17.98
C LEU A 29 51.29 1.78 -17.17
N TYR A 30 50.07 2.27 -16.91
CA TYR A 30 49.86 3.49 -16.12
C TYR A 30 50.38 3.33 -14.68
N GLU A 31 50.04 2.21 -14.03
CA GLU A 31 50.53 1.91 -12.67
C GLU A 31 52.06 1.78 -12.62
N PHE A 32 52.68 1.28 -13.69
CA PHE A 32 54.14 1.16 -13.78
C PHE A 32 54.81 2.54 -13.87
N PHE A 33 54.30 3.42 -14.75
CA PHE A 33 54.88 4.75 -15.00
C PHE A 33 54.47 5.81 -13.95
N ALA A 34 53.44 5.55 -13.14
CA ALA A 34 53.07 6.38 -11.99
C ALA A 34 54.08 6.29 -10.82
N ARG A 35 54.98 5.29 -10.82
CA ARG A 35 55.97 5.10 -9.75
C ARG A 35 57.06 6.17 -9.79
N ARG A 36 57.58 6.54 -8.60
CA ARG A 36 58.69 7.51 -8.49
C ARG A 36 59.97 7.05 -9.19
N SER A 37 60.27 5.75 -9.17
CA SER A 37 61.49 5.16 -9.74
C SER A 37 61.19 4.31 -10.98
N VAL A 38 61.39 4.88 -12.17
CA VAL A 38 61.33 4.17 -13.47
C VAL A 38 62.76 3.97 -13.97
N PRO A 39 63.13 2.81 -14.55
CA PRO A 39 64.46 2.60 -15.11
C PRO A 39 64.80 3.64 -16.17
N ALA A 40 66.06 4.10 -16.21
CA ALA A 40 66.51 5.17 -17.11
C ALA A 40 66.12 4.97 -18.58
N ARG A 41 66.18 3.71 -19.07
CA ARG A 41 65.82 3.35 -20.45
C ARG A 41 64.34 3.51 -20.80
N LEU A 42 63.46 3.57 -19.80
CA LEU A 42 62.02 3.74 -19.98
C LEU A 42 61.55 5.15 -19.57
N GLN A 43 62.45 5.99 -19.07
CA GLN A 43 62.10 7.29 -18.50
C GLN A 43 61.45 8.23 -19.54
N GLY A 44 61.85 8.12 -20.81
CA GLY A 44 61.25 8.90 -21.90
C GLY A 44 59.76 8.64 -22.16
N TYR A 45 59.26 7.46 -21.79
CA TYR A 45 57.83 7.11 -21.96
C TYR A 45 56.95 7.58 -20.79
N ARG A 46 57.55 8.06 -19.70
CA ARG A 46 56.82 8.39 -18.47
C ARG A 46 55.77 9.47 -18.69
N GLU A 47 56.12 10.54 -19.40
CA GLU A 47 55.20 11.67 -19.63
C GLU A 47 54.05 11.28 -20.55
N VAL A 48 54.31 10.44 -21.54
CA VAL A 48 53.31 9.90 -22.47
C VAL A 48 52.23 9.15 -21.69
N PHE A 49 52.64 8.15 -20.88
CA PHE A 49 51.69 7.36 -20.11
C PHE A 49 51.03 8.16 -18.97
N ALA A 50 51.69 9.19 -18.43
CA ALA A 50 51.06 10.11 -17.49
C ALA A 50 49.92 10.92 -18.15
N GLY A 51 50.12 11.38 -19.39
CA GLY A 51 49.09 12.04 -20.20
C GLY A 51 47.88 11.14 -20.42
N PHE A 52 48.10 9.92 -20.92
CA PHE A 52 47.02 8.95 -21.14
C PHE A 52 46.30 8.55 -19.84
N ALA A 53 47.03 8.35 -18.74
CA ALA A 53 46.43 8.04 -17.44
C ALA A 53 45.49 9.15 -16.95
N SER A 54 45.86 10.42 -17.20
CA SER A 54 45.02 11.57 -16.84
C SER A 54 43.72 11.65 -17.66
N MET A 55 43.72 11.12 -18.88
CA MET A 55 42.52 11.04 -19.72
C MET A 55 41.61 9.87 -19.30
N GLN A 56 42.16 8.78 -18.77
CA GLN A 56 41.37 7.66 -18.22
C GLN A 56 40.78 7.94 -16.83
N ALA A 57 41.18 9.02 -16.15
CA ALA A 57 40.70 9.39 -14.81
C ALA A 57 39.21 9.84 -14.74
N GLY A 58 38.42 9.54 -15.78
CA GLY A 58 36.98 9.53 -15.74
C GLY A 58 36.43 8.15 -15.35
N GLU A 59 36.70 7.67 -14.13
CA GLU A 59 35.88 6.57 -13.60
C GLU A 59 34.39 6.99 -13.66
N PRO A 60 33.48 6.11 -14.12
CA PRO A 60 32.08 6.47 -14.18
C PRO A 60 31.57 6.71 -12.75
N ARG A 61 31.12 7.94 -12.47
CA ARG A 61 30.56 8.43 -11.19
C ARG A 61 29.28 7.68 -10.75
N ARG A 62 29.30 6.35 -10.66
CA ARG A 62 28.11 5.50 -10.39
C ARG A 62 27.68 5.48 -8.93
N LEU A 63 28.47 6.05 -8.01
CA LEU A 63 28.17 5.99 -6.57
C LEU A 63 27.18 7.06 -6.08
N LYS A 64 27.11 8.23 -6.73
CA LYS A 64 26.19 9.31 -6.30
C LYS A 64 24.75 9.03 -6.71
N LEU A 65 24.54 8.49 -7.92
CA LEU A 65 23.21 8.21 -8.45
C LEU A 65 22.48 7.15 -7.61
N ARG A 66 23.19 6.09 -7.19
CA ARG A 66 22.63 5.02 -6.35
C ARG A 66 22.16 5.54 -4.99
N ARG A 67 22.89 6.47 -4.35
CA ARG A 67 22.47 7.07 -3.06
C ARG A 67 21.23 7.94 -3.20
N VAL A 68 21.12 8.74 -4.26
CA VAL A 68 19.92 9.56 -4.53
C VAL A 68 18.72 8.65 -4.80
N LEU A 69 18.89 7.64 -5.65
CA LEU A 69 17.83 6.67 -5.97
C LEU A 69 17.35 5.93 -4.72
N MET A 70 18.26 5.50 -3.84
CA MET A 70 17.90 4.87 -2.56
C MET A 70 17.14 5.81 -1.62
N ARG A 71 17.46 7.11 -1.60
CA ARG A 71 16.72 8.10 -0.79
C ARG A 71 15.31 8.35 -1.35
N VAL A 72 15.18 8.45 -2.67
CA VAL A 72 13.86 8.58 -3.32
C VAL A 72 13.02 7.33 -3.09
N ALA A 73 13.60 6.14 -3.23
CA ALA A 73 12.92 4.87 -2.95
C ALA A 73 12.49 4.77 -1.48
N ALA A 74 13.34 5.17 -0.54
CA ALA A 74 12.99 5.19 0.89
C ALA A 74 11.84 6.17 1.19
N ALA A 75 11.85 7.37 0.58
CA ALA A 75 10.76 8.34 0.74
C ALA A 75 9.43 7.80 0.16
N ALA A 76 9.46 7.17 -1.02
CA ALA A 76 8.29 6.56 -1.62
C ALA A 76 7.73 5.41 -0.75
N ALA A 77 8.60 4.59 -0.16
CA ALA A 77 8.18 3.52 0.74
C ALA A 77 7.46 4.04 1.99
N VAL A 78 7.93 5.14 2.60
CA VAL A 78 7.26 5.76 3.75
C VAL A 78 5.86 6.26 3.38
N VAL A 79 5.70 6.89 2.21
CA VAL A 79 4.38 7.35 1.74
C VAL A 79 3.42 6.16 1.56
N LEU A 80 3.89 5.06 0.96
CA LEU A 80 3.07 3.85 0.79
C LEU A 80 2.66 3.24 2.14
N ILE A 81 3.56 3.22 3.13
CA ILE A 81 3.24 2.74 4.47
C ILE A 81 2.19 3.63 5.14
N VAL A 82 2.32 4.96 5.04
CA VAL A 82 1.34 5.88 5.63
C VAL A 82 -0.03 5.74 4.95
N VAL A 83 -0.07 5.68 3.62
CA VAL A 83 -1.34 5.51 2.88
C VAL A 83 -2.00 4.18 3.22
N SER A 84 -1.24 3.09 3.24
CA SER A 84 -1.78 1.78 3.62
C SER A 84 -2.29 1.75 5.06
N ALA A 85 -1.58 2.38 6.00
CA ALA A 85 -2.03 2.51 7.39
C ALA A 85 -3.33 3.32 7.51
N VAL A 86 -3.48 4.41 6.75
CA VAL A 86 -4.70 5.23 6.73
C VAL A 86 -5.89 4.45 6.17
N VAL A 87 -5.70 3.74 5.05
CA VAL A 87 -6.76 2.90 4.45
C VAL A 87 -7.18 1.78 5.41
N ALA A 88 -6.21 1.08 6.01
CA ALA A 88 -6.49 0.03 6.99
C ALA A 88 -7.22 0.58 8.23
N TYR A 89 -6.82 1.76 8.72
CA TYR A 89 -7.47 2.40 9.85
C TYR A 89 -8.91 2.85 9.54
N ALA A 90 -9.15 3.35 8.34
CA ALA A 90 -10.49 3.75 7.89
C ALA A 90 -11.45 2.55 7.87
N GLY A 91 -11.05 1.42 7.26
CA GLY A 91 -11.85 0.19 7.25
C GLY A 91 -12.12 -0.34 8.67
N TYR A 92 -11.07 -0.42 9.49
CA TYR A 92 -11.22 -0.91 10.88
C TYR A 92 -12.16 -0.06 11.73
N ARG A 93 -12.22 1.26 11.48
CA ARG A 93 -13.12 2.17 12.16
C ARG A 93 -14.57 1.95 11.74
N GLU A 94 -14.81 1.68 10.46
CA GLU A 94 -16.15 1.44 9.91
C GLU A 94 -16.76 0.15 10.48
N ASP A 95 -16.02 -0.95 10.46
CA ASP A 95 -16.46 -2.23 11.06
C ASP A 95 -16.86 -2.08 12.53
N ARG A 96 -16.03 -1.35 13.31
CA ARG A 96 -16.28 -1.07 14.73
C ARG A 96 -17.51 -0.19 14.95
N HIS A 97 -17.81 0.69 14.02
CA HIS A 97 -18.98 1.56 14.09
C HIS A 97 -20.25 0.76 13.79
N LEU A 98 -20.25 -0.02 12.71
CA LEU A 98 -21.36 -0.89 12.35
C LEU A 98 -21.65 -1.93 13.44
N ALA A 99 -20.62 -2.55 14.00
CA ALA A 99 -20.77 -3.49 15.11
C ALA A 99 -21.40 -2.88 16.37
N ARG A 100 -21.28 -1.57 16.60
CA ARG A 100 -21.91 -0.89 17.74
C ARG A 100 -23.38 -0.58 17.50
N LEU A 101 -23.75 -0.23 16.28
CA LEU A 101 -25.12 0.14 15.91
C LEU A 101 -25.99 -1.07 15.60
N TYR A 102 -25.42 -2.02 14.87
CA TYR A 102 -26.13 -3.14 14.26
C TYR A 102 -25.56 -4.49 14.71
N GLY A 103 -24.78 -4.49 15.79
CA GLY A 103 -24.20 -5.72 16.33
C GLY A 103 -25.28 -6.78 16.62
N GLY A 104 -25.06 -7.99 16.12
CA GLY A 104 -25.99 -9.12 16.27
C GLY A 104 -27.08 -9.19 15.20
N SER A 105 -27.22 -8.17 14.35
CA SER A 105 -28.08 -8.22 13.18
C SER A 105 -27.57 -9.22 12.15
N TYR A 106 -28.49 -9.84 11.42
CA TYR A 106 -28.19 -10.74 10.30
C TYR A 106 -29.38 -10.76 9.34
N VAL A 107 -29.13 -11.14 8.09
CA VAL A 107 -30.17 -11.41 7.09
C VAL A 107 -30.07 -12.87 6.64
N ILE A 108 -31.19 -13.47 6.25
CA ILE A 108 -31.20 -14.80 5.63
C ILE A 108 -31.76 -14.64 4.22
N GLU A 109 -30.92 -14.84 3.22
CA GLU A 109 -31.30 -14.84 1.81
C GLU A 109 -31.09 -16.22 1.21
N ASN A 110 -32.12 -16.79 0.59
CA ASN A 110 -32.06 -18.12 -0.05
C ASN A 110 -31.52 -19.24 0.87
N GLY A 111 -31.76 -19.13 2.18
CA GLY A 111 -31.26 -20.08 3.18
C GLY A 111 -29.81 -19.87 3.62
N HIS A 112 -29.12 -18.86 3.08
CA HIS A 112 -27.78 -18.46 3.52
C HIS A 112 -27.87 -17.28 4.51
N ARG A 113 -27.21 -17.40 5.66
CA ARG A 113 -27.14 -16.34 6.67
C ARG A 113 -25.99 -15.41 6.34
N ILE A 114 -26.28 -14.12 6.23
CA ILE A 114 -25.31 -13.05 6.02
C ILE A 114 -25.24 -12.25 7.32
N ASP A 115 -24.05 -12.20 7.92
CA ASP A 115 -23.74 -11.48 9.16
C ASP A 115 -22.73 -10.34 8.95
N ASP A 116 -22.24 -10.15 7.72
CA ASP A 116 -21.41 -9.00 7.36
C ASP A 116 -22.26 -7.72 7.38
N LEU A 117 -22.07 -6.93 8.44
CA LEU A 117 -22.81 -5.70 8.67
C LEU A 117 -22.58 -4.63 7.59
N SER A 118 -21.47 -4.68 6.85
CA SER A 118 -21.21 -3.76 5.75
C SER A 118 -22.07 -4.11 4.53
N GLU A 119 -22.37 -5.39 4.34
CA GLU A 119 -23.20 -5.90 3.26
C GLU A 119 -24.69 -5.66 3.54
N ILE A 120 -25.14 -5.94 4.77
CA ILE A 120 -26.57 -5.89 5.13
C ILE A 120 -27.02 -4.53 5.70
N LYS A 121 -26.14 -3.53 5.77
CA LYS A 121 -26.45 -2.21 6.37
C LYS A 121 -27.69 -1.59 5.76
N ASP A 122 -27.77 -1.57 4.43
CA ASP A 122 -28.86 -0.93 3.70
C ASP A 122 -30.18 -1.67 3.92
N ASP A 123 -30.14 -2.99 4.03
CA ASP A 123 -31.32 -3.82 4.36
C ASP A 123 -31.84 -3.52 5.76
N ILE A 124 -30.94 -3.37 6.74
CA ILE A 124 -31.30 -2.99 8.12
C ILE A 124 -31.95 -1.61 8.13
N GLU A 125 -31.35 -0.62 7.49
CA GLU A 125 -31.88 0.75 7.43
C GLU A 125 -33.25 0.80 6.76
N LYS A 126 -33.42 0.04 5.66
CA LYS A 126 -34.70 -0.08 4.97
C LYS A 126 -35.76 -0.75 5.84
N ALA A 127 -35.42 -1.84 6.54
CA ALA A 127 -36.33 -2.53 7.44
C ALA A 127 -36.78 -1.62 8.60
N LEU A 128 -35.87 -0.82 9.15
CA LEU A 128 -36.18 0.16 10.19
C LEU A 128 -37.09 1.29 9.68
N ASP A 129 -36.84 1.83 8.47
CA ASP A 129 -37.72 2.84 7.88
C ASP A 129 -39.11 2.28 7.55
N ASP A 130 -39.17 1.04 7.04
CA ASP A 130 -40.42 0.31 6.81
C ASP A 130 -41.22 0.13 8.11
N ALA A 131 -40.57 -0.32 9.17
CA ALA A 131 -41.18 -0.45 10.49
C ALA A 131 -41.72 0.91 10.98
N GLY A 132 -40.92 1.98 10.89
CA GLY A 132 -41.36 3.32 11.27
C GLY A 132 -42.54 3.85 10.43
N ARG A 133 -42.64 3.47 9.15
CA ARG A 133 -43.83 3.76 8.34
C ARG A 133 -45.07 3.00 8.81
N ILE A 134 -44.92 1.73 9.18
CA ILE A 134 -46.02 0.91 9.71
C ILE A 134 -46.50 1.48 11.05
N GLU A 135 -45.59 1.78 11.97
CA GLU A 135 -45.92 2.38 13.28
C GLU A 135 -46.68 3.68 13.14
N ARG A 136 -46.24 4.58 12.25
CA ARG A 136 -46.94 5.85 11.99
C ARG A 136 -48.35 5.61 11.44
N ARG A 137 -48.52 4.66 10.52
CA ARG A 137 -49.85 4.30 9.99
C ARG A 137 -50.76 3.79 11.10
N ILE A 138 -50.30 2.86 11.92
CA ILE A 138 -51.07 2.29 13.04
C ILE A 138 -51.48 3.40 14.02
N SER A 139 -50.53 4.28 14.37
CA SER A 139 -50.76 5.39 15.29
C SER A 139 -51.75 6.43 14.74
N SER A 140 -51.75 6.67 13.42
CA SER A 140 -52.64 7.64 12.79
C SER A 140 -54.05 7.11 12.47
N ALA A 141 -54.20 5.79 12.29
CA ALA A 141 -55.42 5.21 11.75
C ALA A 141 -56.43 4.76 12.83
N ASN A 142 -56.26 5.21 14.08
CA ASN A 142 -57.06 4.78 15.24
C ASN A 142 -57.28 3.26 15.22
N VAL A 143 -56.27 2.49 14.82
CA VAL A 143 -56.42 1.04 14.59
C VAL A 143 -56.77 0.34 15.90
N ALA A 144 -56.21 0.81 17.02
CA ALA A 144 -56.59 0.36 18.36
C ALA A 144 -58.08 0.61 18.62
N ASP A 145 -58.55 1.84 18.51
CA ASP A 145 -59.96 2.19 18.74
C ASP A 145 -60.92 1.44 17.80
N ASN A 146 -60.54 1.28 16.52
CA ASN A 146 -61.32 0.55 15.54
C ASN A 146 -61.36 -0.95 15.84
N ALA A 147 -60.24 -1.55 16.26
CA ALA A 147 -60.18 -2.95 16.67
C ALA A 147 -60.98 -3.20 17.96
N GLU A 148 -60.93 -2.29 18.93
CA GLU A 148 -61.75 -2.34 20.14
C GLU A 148 -63.24 -2.28 19.80
N GLN A 149 -63.65 -1.37 18.93
CA GLN A 149 -65.03 -1.27 18.47
C GLN A 149 -65.47 -2.49 17.67
N GLU A 150 -64.61 -3.07 16.83
CA GLU A 150 -64.89 -4.29 16.09
C GLU A 150 -65.15 -5.48 17.04
N VAL A 151 -64.30 -5.65 18.06
CA VAL A 151 -64.47 -6.68 19.10
C VAL A 151 -65.75 -6.45 19.89
N LEU A 152 -66.02 -5.22 20.34
CA LEU A 152 -67.27 -4.91 21.06
C LEU A 152 -68.51 -5.16 20.21
N ASN A 153 -68.47 -4.83 18.92
CA ASN A 153 -69.59 -5.07 18.01
C ASN A 153 -69.83 -6.56 17.70
N SER A 154 -68.82 -7.41 17.87
CA SER A 154 -68.91 -8.86 17.68
C SER A 154 -69.58 -9.62 18.83
N ILE A 155 -69.79 -8.97 20.00
CA ILE A 155 -70.39 -9.60 21.18
C ILE A 155 -71.92 -9.47 21.10
N ASP A 156 -72.64 -10.56 20.86
CA ASP A 156 -74.11 -10.54 20.73
C ASP A 156 -74.86 -10.14 22.02
N ASP A 157 -74.31 -10.47 23.20
CA ASP A 157 -74.93 -10.13 24.50
C ASP A 157 -74.66 -8.67 24.90
N PRO A 158 -75.70 -7.82 25.01
CA PRO A 158 -75.53 -6.41 25.35
C PRO A 158 -75.05 -6.16 26.79
N SER A 159 -75.27 -7.10 27.71
CA SER A 159 -74.81 -6.99 29.10
C SER A 159 -73.31 -7.28 29.21
N GLU A 160 -72.84 -8.29 28.48
CA GLU A 160 -71.44 -8.68 28.41
C GLU A 160 -70.61 -7.63 27.64
N ARG A 161 -71.17 -7.10 26.54
CA ARG A 161 -70.56 -6.00 25.78
C ARG A 161 -70.30 -4.76 26.63
N ARG A 162 -71.25 -4.35 27.48
CA ARG A 162 -71.07 -3.20 28.40
C ARG A 162 -69.98 -3.45 29.42
N ARG A 163 -69.97 -4.63 30.04
CA ARG A 163 -68.97 -5.00 31.04
C ARG A 163 -67.55 -4.93 30.47
N ILE A 164 -67.34 -5.46 29.26
CA ILE A 164 -66.03 -5.42 28.60
C ILE A 164 -65.67 -4.00 28.17
N SER A 165 -66.63 -3.20 27.70
CA SER A 165 -66.40 -1.79 27.38
C SER A 165 -66.00 -0.94 28.58
N GLU A 166 -66.49 -1.24 29.78
CA GLU A 166 -66.06 -0.57 31.02
C GLU A 166 -64.63 -0.97 31.40
N MET A 167 -64.28 -2.25 31.28
CA MET A 167 -62.93 -2.75 31.57
C MET A 167 -61.84 -2.22 30.62
N LEU A 168 -62.19 -1.86 29.38
CA LEU A 168 -61.25 -1.31 28.40
C LEU A 168 -60.98 0.20 28.59
N ASN A 169 -61.85 0.91 29.31
CA ASN A 169 -61.75 2.37 29.52
C ASN A 169 -61.14 2.76 30.89
N ASP A 170 -60.76 1.79 31.72
CA ASP A 170 -60.03 1.95 32.99
C ASP A 170 -58.50 1.83 32.80
#